data_AF-D3QZG6-F1
#
_entry.id   AF-D3QZG6-F1
#
_cell.length_a   1.000
_cell.length_b   1.000
_cell.length_c   1.000
_cell.angle_alpha   90.00
_cell.angle_beta   90.00
_cell.angle_gamma   90.00
#
_symmetry.space_group_name_H-M   'P 1'
#
loop_
_entity.id
_entity.type
_entity.pdbx_description
1 polymer ?
#
loop_
_entity_poly.entity_id
_entity_poly.type
_entity_poly.pdbx_seq_one_letter_code
_entity_poly.pdbx_strand_id
1 'polypeptide(L)'
;MYNSQTYLSQEQISNIQAMMYKITWRIFGWMFLGVALTAVSAFAANYYNLSRYLTRGTVIGLVLVQLAIVFIFSSQVRHARAGIATAMFLVYSIITGITFSTLIIFYSGASIVSGFALSALIFAVMAAFGFLTKRDLSSLGSVGYVLLFGALLIGVANIFLHLPMINLLINYAILAVFIGLTAYDLQKVRRSVTELVARRSSAYRESDVAALDASIRSLSIMYALSLYLDFVNIFIRILSITGDRRSSN
;
A
#
# COMPACT_ATOMS: atom_id res chain seq x y z
N MET A 1 -13.41 28.33 39.87
CA MET A 1 -13.44 27.21 38.90
C MET A 1 -12.02 26.87 38.52
N TYR A 2 -11.46 25.80 39.08
CA TYR A 2 -10.09 25.38 38.79
C TYR A 2 -10.06 24.75 37.39
N ASN A 3 -9.31 25.36 36.49
CA ASN A 3 -9.10 24.87 35.14
C ASN A 3 -8.14 23.68 35.24
N SER A 4 -8.66 22.46 35.41
CA SER A 4 -7.84 21.26 35.51
C SER A 4 -7.33 20.86 34.13
N GLN A 5 -6.31 21.57 33.65
CA GLN A 5 -5.41 21.02 32.64
C GLN A 5 -4.63 19.88 33.33
N THR A 6 -5.07 18.64 33.12
CA THR A 6 -4.28 17.46 33.51
C THR A 6 -2.99 17.47 32.69
N TYR A 7 -1.92 18.02 33.27
CA TYR A 7 -0.59 17.90 32.71
C TYR A 7 -0.20 16.41 32.76
N LEU A 8 -0.10 15.77 31.59
CA LEU A 8 0.44 14.42 31.50
C LEU A 8 1.85 14.43 32.09
N SER A 9 2.17 13.45 32.94
CA SER A 9 3.54 13.34 33.45
C SER A 9 4.51 13.08 32.29
N GLN A 10 5.77 13.50 32.43
CA GLN A 10 6.81 13.25 31.43
C GLN A 10 6.91 11.75 31.09
N GLU A 11 6.67 10.89 32.07
CA GLU A 11 6.59 9.44 31.92
C GLU A 11 5.40 9.00 31.06
N GLN A 12 4.20 9.57 31.26
CA GLN A 12 3.03 9.28 30.44
C GLN A 12 3.23 9.73 28.98
N ILE A 13 3.84 10.89 28.77
CA ILE A 13 4.16 11.39 27.42
C ILE A 13 5.15 10.44 26.71
N SER A 14 6.21 10.03 27.41
CA SER A 14 7.19 9.05 26.91
C SER A 14 6.54 7.72 26.54
N ASN A 15 5.67 7.18 27.42
CA ASN A 15 4.98 5.92 27.19
C ASN A 15 4.02 5.97 25.98
N ILE A 16 3.30 7.09 25.80
CA ILE A 16 2.44 7.32 24.63
C ILE A 16 3.28 7.34 23.35
N GLN A 17 4.39 8.08 23.34
CA GLN A 17 5.28 8.16 22.18
C GLN A 17 5.88 6.79 21.83
N ALA A 18 6.34 6.03 22.83
CA ALA A 18 6.87 4.68 22.64
C ALA A 18 5.80 3.74 22.03
N MET A 19 4.54 3.86 22.46
CA MET A 19 3.44 3.09 21.91
C MET A 19 3.11 3.48 20.46
N MET A 20 3.05 4.79 20.17
CA MET A 20 2.84 5.28 18.81
C MET A 20 3.93 4.78 17.86
N TYR A 21 5.19 4.86 18.29
CA TYR A 21 6.33 4.34 17.55
C TYR A 21 6.19 2.83 17.31
N LYS A 22 5.89 2.04 18.36
CA LYS A 22 5.74 0.58 18.25
C LYS A 22 4.66 0.17 17.25
N ILE A 23 3.49 0.82 17.27
CA ILE A 23 2.39 0.49 16.34
C ILE A 23 2.78 0.89 14.92
N THR A 24 3.35 2.08 14.75
CA THR A 24 3.78 2.58 13.43
C THR A 24 4.85 1.68 12.84
N TRP A 25 5.89 1.35 13.61
CA TRP A 25 6.95 0.43 13.19
C TRP A 25 6.39 -0.93 12.77
N ARG A 26 5.39 -1.44 13.49
CA ARG A 26 4.73 -2.69 13.11
C ARG A 26 4.00 -2.59 11.77
N ILE A 27 3.34 -1.46 11.47
CA ILE A 27 2.68 -1.23 10.18
C ILE A 27 3.71 -1.25 9.05
N PHE A 28 4.79 -0.48 9.18
CA PHE A 28 5.86 -0.46 8.18
C PHE A 28 6.55 -1.81 8.06
N GLY A 29 6.81 -2.50 9.17
CA GLY A 29 7.42 -3.83 9.17
C GLY A 29 6.58 -4.85 8.38
N TRP A 30 5.26 -4.85 8.56
CA TRP A 30 4.38 -5.69 7.76
C TRP A 30 4.37 -5.29 6.28
N MET A 31 4.36 -3.99 5.98
CA MET A 31 4.42 -3.50 4.61
C MET A 31 5.72 -3.98 3.92
N PHE A 32 6.87 -3.79 4.56
CA PHE A 32 8.17 -4.23 4.04
C PHE A 32 8.25 -5.75 3.90
N LEU A 33 7.65 -6.51 4.84
CA LEU A 33 7.52 -7.95 4.71
C LEU A 33 6.73 -8.33 3.45
N GLY A 34 5.61 -7.66 3.17
CA GLY A 34 4.83 -7.86 1.94
C GLY A 34 5.65 -7.57 0.69
N VAL A 35 6.41 -6.46 0.66
CA VAL A 35 7.31 -6.12 -0.45
C VAL A 35 8.40 -7.17 -0.63
N ALA A 36 9.06 -7.60 0.45
CA ALA A 36 10.08 -8.64 0.42
C ALA A 36 9.51 -9.97 -0.07
N LEU A 37 8.33 -10.36 0.41
CA LEU A 37 7.64 -11.56 -0.02
C LEU A 37 7.26 -11.51 -1.51
N THR A 38 6.88 -10.33 -2.00
CA THR A 38 6.61 -10.09 -3.43
C THR A 38 7.87 -10.32 -4.25
N ALA A 39 9.01 -9.77 -3.82
CA ALA A 39 10.29 -9.95 -4.51
C ALA A 39 10.76 -11.41 -4.51
N VAL A 40 10.66 -12.10 -3.37
CA VAL A 40 11.00 -13.53 -3.25
C VAL A 40 10.08 -14.37 -4.13
N SER A 41 8.78 -14.09 -4.14
CA SER A 41 7.82 -14.82 -4.98
C SER A 41 8.06 -14.58 -6.48
N ALA A 42 8.43 -13.35 -6.86
CA ALA A 42 8.82 -13.04 -8.24
C ALA A 42 10.09 -13.78 -8.68
N PHE A 43 11.10 -13.83 -7.80
CA PHE A 43 12.33 -14.57 -8.03
C PHE A 43 12.06 -16.08 -8.15
N ALA A 44 11.30 -16.66 -7.22
CA ALA A 44 10.93 -18.08 -7.26
C ALA A 44 10.14 -18.42 -8.53
N ALA A 45 9.15 -17.62 -8.91
CA ALA A 45 8.38 -17.82 -10.13
C ALA A 45 9.26 -17.75 -11.40
N ASN A 46 10.29 -16.89 -11.41
CA ASN A 46 11.26 -16.85 -12.50
C ASN A 46 12.17 -18.10 -12.52
N TYR A 47 12.68 -18.52 -11.36
CA TYR A 47 13.53 -19.71 -11.21
C TYR A 47 12.84 -20.99 -11.76
N TYR A 48 11.55 -21.17 -11.46
CA TYR A 48 10.75 -22.28 -11.98
C TYR A 48 10.22 -22.07 -13.40
N ASN A 49 10.62 -21.01 -14.10
CA ASN A 49 10.14 -20.63 -15.44
C ASN A 49 8.60 -20.52 -15.52
N LEU A 50 7.95 -20.16 -14.42
CA LEU A 50 6.49 -20.07 -14.33
C LEU A 50 5.94 -18.98 -15.27
N SER A 51 6.78 -17.99 -15.58
CA SER A 51 6.50 -16.91 -16.53
C SER A 51 6.18 -17.39 -17.95
N ARG A 52 6.61 -18.61 -18.35
CA ARG A 52 6.24 -19.20 -19.66
C ARG A 52 4.77 -19.63 -19.74
N TYR A 53 4.16 -19.95 -18.59
CA TYR A 53 2.75 -20.35 -18.50
C TYR A 53 1.82 -19.15 -18.26
N LEU A 54 2.38 -17.97 -17.96
CA LEU A 54 1.64 -16.73 -17.77
C LEU A 54 1.35 -16.09 -19.14
N THR A 55 0.35 -16.63 -19.84
CA THR A 55 -0.14 -16.03 -21.09
C THR A 55 -0.77 -14.65 -20.83
N ARG A 56 -0.95 -13.85 -21.89
CA ARG A 56 -1.62 -12.53 -21.81
C ARG A 56 -3.00 -12.63 -21.12
N GLY A 57 -3.76 -13.70 -21.36
CA GLY A 57 -5.03 -13.97 -20.70
C GLY A 57 -4.87 -14.24 -19.20
N THR A 58 -3.86 -15.03 -18.82
CA THR A 58 -3.55 -15.32 -17.40
C THR A 58 -3.12 -14.07 -16.64
N VAL A 59 -2.31 -13.19 -17.26
CA VAL A 59 -1.88 -11.92 -16.65
C VAL A 59 -3.06 -10.98 -16.43
N ILE A 60 -3.97 -10.87 -17.41
CA ILE A 60 -5.21 -10.08 -17.24
C ILE A 60 -6.07 -10.66 -16.11
N GLY A 61 -6.22 -11.99 -16.05
CA GLY A 61 -6.91 -12.67 -14.96
C GLY A 61 -6.30 -12.36 -13.58
N LEU A 62 -4.97 -12.36 -13.47
CA LEU A 62 -4.26 -12.01 -12.24
C LEU A 62 -4.46 -10.55 -11.83
N VAL A 63 -4.47 -9.62 -12.80
CA VAL A 63 -4.78 -8.21 -12.54
C VAL A 63 -6.22 -8.04 -12.06
N LEU A 64 -7.18 -8.76 -12.65
CA LEU A 64 -8.57 -8.74 -12.19
C LEU A 64 -8.73 -9.31 -10.79
N VAL A 65 -8.01 -10.39 -10.46
CA VAL A 65 -7.96 -10.95 -9.09
C VAL A 65 -7.38 -9.94 -8.12
N GLN A 66 -6.31 -9.24 -8.49
CA GLN A 66 -5.73 -8.18 -7.65
C GLN A 66 -6.74 -7.04 -7.41
N LEU A 67 -7.43 -6.58 -8.45
CA LEU A 67 -8.50 -5.57 -8.32
C LEU A 67 -9.65 -6.06 -7.43
N ALA A 68 -10.06 -7.32 -7.57
CA ALA A 68 -11.10 -7.93 -6.72
C ALA A 68 -10.66 -7.98 -5.26
N ILE A 69 -9.41 -8.34 -4.98
CA ILE A 69 -8.87 -8.35 -3.61
C ILE A 69 -8.85 -6.94 -3.02
N VAL A 70 -8.47 -5.91 -3.79
CA VAL A 70 -8.53 -4.50 -3.35
C VAL A 70 -9.97 -4.08 -3.02
N PHE A 71 -10.95 -4.50 -3.82
CA PHE A 71 -12.36 -4.21 -3.56
C PHE A 71 -12.88 -4.89 -2.29
N ILE A 72 -12.59 -6.19 -2.13
CA ILE A 72 -12.93 -6.98 -0.93
C ILE A 72 -12.28 -6.35 0.31
N PHE A 73 -11.03 -5.89 0.16
CA PHE A 73 -10.29 -5.26 1.24
C PHE A 73 -10.97 -3.97 1.72
N SER A 74 -11.42 -3.11 0.80
CA SER A 74 -12.14 -1.87 1.15
C SER A 74 -13.41 -2.13 2.00
N SER A 75 -14.09 -3.27 1.76
CA SER A 75 -15.26 -3.71 2.52
C SER A 75 -14.89 -4.29 3.89
N GLN A 76 -13.77 -5.03 3.97
CA GLN A 76 -13.37 -5.79 5.16
C GLN A 76 -12.59 -4.98 6.21
N VAL A 77 -12.19 -3.74 5.91
CA VAL A 77 -11.52 -2.80 6.83
C VAL A 77 -12.16 -2.71 8.21
N ARG A 78 -13.49 -2.86 8.30
CA ARG A 78 -14.23 -2.67 9.56
C ARG A 78 -14.47 -3.94 10.39
N HIS A 79 -14.30 -5.14 9.81
CA HIS A 79 -14.78 -6.39 10.44
C HIS A 79 -13.78 -7.57 10.39
N ALA A 80 -12.65 -7.43 9.69
CA ALA A 80 -11.72 -8.53 9.54
C ALA A 80 -11.01 -8.88 10.87
N ARG A 81 -11.04 -10.17 11.23
CA ARG A 81 -10.15 -10.72 12.27
C ARG A 81 -8.70 -10.65 11.78
N ALA A 82 -7.76 -10.39 12.69
CA ALA A 82 -6.35 -10.23 12.36
C ALA A 82 -5.78 -11.38 11.50
N GLY A 83 -6.17 -12.64 11.78
CA GLY A 83 -5.72 -13.80 11.00
C GLY A 83 -6.18 -13.78 9.53
N ILE A 84 -7.42 -13.36 9.27
CA ILE A 84 -7.95 -13.25 7.90
C ILE A 84 -7.21 -12.14 7.14
N ALA A 85 -6.99 -10.98 7.79
CA ALA A 85 -6.23 -9.87 7.21
C ALA A 85 -4.79 -10.28 6.85
N THR A 86 -4.11 -11.02 7.74
CA THR A 86 -2.77 -11.54 7.46
C THR A 86 -2.78 -12.49 6.28
N ALA A 87 -3.69 -13.47 6.26
CA ALA A 87 -3.76 -14.45 5.18
C ALA A 87 -4.03 -13.78 3.83
N MET A 88 -4.99 -12.85 3.77
CA MET A 88 -5.28 -12.07 2.57
C MET A 88 -4.06 -11.27 2.10
N PHE A 89 -3.35 -10.60 3.02
CA PHE A 89 -2.18 -9.82 2.67
C PHE A 89 -1.04 -10.68 2.12
N LEU A 90 -0.74 -11.82 2.75
CA LEU A 90 0.30 -12.74 2.30
C LEU A 90 -0.05 -13.35 0.93
N VAL A 91 -1.28 -13.82 0.75
CA VAL A 91 -1.76 -14.34 -0.53
C VAL A 91 -1.68 -13.27 -1.62
N TYR A 92 -2.13 -12.05 -1.33
CA TYR A 92 -2.02 -10.93 -2.27
C TYR A 92 -0.57 -10.65 -2.66
N SER A 93 0.34 -10.63 -1.69
CA SER A 93 1.77 -10.38 -1.92
C SER A 93 2.41 -11.46 -2.80
N ILE A 94 2.08 -12.74 -2.57
CA ILE A 94 2.57 -13.86 -3.37
C ILE A 94 2.04 -13.80 -4.79
N ILE A 95 0.72 -13.60 -4.97
CA ILE A 95 0.08 -13.47 -6.30
C ILE A 95 0.69 -12.29 -7.06
N THR A 96 0.93 -11.18 -6.38
CA THR A 96 1.56 -9.99 -6.97
C THR A 96 2.99 -10.30 -7.40
N GLY A 97 3.76 -11.01 -6.58
CA GLY A 97 5.12 -11.42 -6.93
C GLY A 97 5.17 -12.35 -8.14
N ILE A 98 4.29 -13.36 -8.18
CA ILE A 98 4.16 -14.25 -9.35
C ILE A 98 3.82 -13.43 -10.59
N THR A 99 2.92 -12.46 -10.48
CA THR A 99 2.58 -11.54 -11.60
C THR A 99 3.80 -10.72 -12.01
N PHE A 100 4.57 -10.21 -11.06
CA PHE A 100 5.76 -9.40 -11.29
C PHE A 100 6.92 -10.16 -11.93
N SER A 101 6.94 -11.49 -11.81
CA SER A 101 7.93 -12.32 -12.53
C SER A 101 7.86 -12.11 -14.06
N THR A 102 6.70 -11.69 -14.60
CA THR A 102 6.54 -11.34 -16.01
C THR A 102 7.24 -10.04 -16.40
N LEU A 103 7.52 -9.14 -15.45
CA LEU A 103 8.19 -7.87 -15.73
C LEU A 103 9.59 -8.08 -16.31
N ILE A 104 10.28 -9.15 -15.90
CA ILE A 104 11.62 -9.50 -16.39
C ILE A 104 11.62 -9.85 -17.89
N ILE A 105 10.46 -10.22 -18.45
CA ILE A 105 10.30 -10.45 -19.90
C ILE A 105 10.36 -9.10 -20.64
N PHE A 106 9.66 -8.10 -20.13
CA PHE A 106 9.46 -6.82 -20.82
C PHE A 106 10.51 -5.75 -20.48
N TYR A 107 11.10 -5.81 -19.28
CA TYR A 107 12.00 -4.78 -18.74
C TYR A 107 13.35 -5.38 -18.38
N SER A 108 14.41 -4.56 -18.49
CA SER A 108 15.73 -4.94 -18.02
C SER A 108 15.80 -5.01 -16.48
N GLY A 109 16.71 -5.81 -15.93
CA GLY A 109 16.95 -5.85 -14.48
C GLY A 109 17.36 -4.49 -13.91
N ALA A 110 18.14 -3.71 -14.68
CA ALA A 110 18.53 -2.36 -14.30
C ALA A 110 17.31 -1.40 -14.20
N SER A 111 16.36 -1.51 -15.13
CA SER A 111 15.11 -0.74 -15.10
C SER A 111 14.24 -1.12 -13.90
N ILE A 112 14.18 -2.41 -13.55
CA ILE A 112 13.43 -2.88 -12.37
C ILE A 112 14.05 -2.32 -11.09
N VAL A 113 15.37 -2.42 -10.92
CA VAL A 113 16.07 -1.92 -9.72
C VAL A 113 15.95 -0.40 -9.59
N SER A 114 16.19 0.34 -10.67
CA SER A 114 16.06 1.81 -10.67
C SER A 114 14.62 2.27 -10.42
N GLY A 115 13.63 1.61 -11.04
CA GLY A 115 12.22 1.87 -10.78
C GLY A 115 11.83 1.62 -9.33
N PHE A 116 12.34 0.53 -8.73
CA PHE A 116 12.12 0.22 -7.31
C PHE A 116 12.75 1.28 -6.40
N ALA A 117 14.00 1.66 -6.66
CA ALA A 117 14.69 2.69 -5.89
C ALA A 117 13.98 4.06 -5.95
N LEU A 118 13.53 4.48 -7.13
CA LEU A 118 12.78 5.72 -7.29
C LEU A 118 11.42 5.67 -6.59
N SER A 119 10.74 4.52 -6.62
CA SER A 119 9.48 4.31 -5.91
C SER A 119 9.67 4.37 -4.39
N ALA A 120 10.74 3.77 -3.88
CA ALA A 120 11.11 3.83 -2.47
C ALA A 120 11.42 5.27 -2.03
N LEU A 121 12.11 6.05 -2.87
CA LEU A 121 12.36 7.46 -2.61
C LEU A 121 11.06 8.26 -2.55
N ILE A 122 10.18 8.13 -3.54
CA ILE A 122 8.87 8.81 -3.57
C ILE A 122 8.03 8.42 -2.36
N PHE A 123 7.97 7.13 -2.04
CA PHE A 123 7.24 6.65 -0.88
C PHE A 123 7.83 7.22 0.43
N ALA A 124 9.16 7.29 0.57
CA ALA A 124 9.81 7.88 1.75
C ALA A 124 9.52 9.39 1.88
N VAL A 125 9.55 10.14 0.78
CA VAL A 125 9.19 11.57 0.77
C VAL A 125 7.72 11.75 1.14
N MET A 126 6.82 10.94 0.59
CA MET A 126 5.40 10.97 0.94
C MET A 126 5.15 10.54 2.38
N ALA A 127 5.90 9.58 2.91
CA ALA A 127 5.84 9.18 4.33
C ALA A 127 6.21 10.35 5.24
N ALA A 128 7.30 11.04 4.96
CA ALA A 128 7.65 12.27 5.68
C ALA A 128 6.52 13.31 5.55
N PHE A 129 6.02 13.56 4.34
CA PHE A 129 4.97 14.56 4.11
C PHE A 129 3.65 14.21 4.84
N GLY A 130 3.14 12.99 4.71
CA GLY A 130 1.88 12.55 5.32
C GLY A 130 1.93 12.53 6.85
N PHE A 131 3.09 12.18 7.43
CA PHE A 131 3.26 12.22 8.89
C PHE A 131 3.52 13.63 9.43
N LEU A 132 4.17 14.53 8.68
CA LEU A 132 4.51 15.87 9.16
C LEU A 132 3.44 16.92 8.84
N THR A 133 2.65 16.71 7.79
CA THR A 133 1.67 17.71 7.36
C THR A 133 0.59 17.93 8.41
N LYS A 134 0.24 19.21 8.60
CA LYS A 134 -0.88 19.64 9.45
C LYS A 134 -2.16 19.86 8.66
N ARG A 135 -2.08 19.98 7.33
CA ARG A 135 -3.25 20.14 6.47
C ARG A 135 -4.03 18.84 6.40
N ASP A 136 -5.35 18.93 6.43
CA ASP A 136 -6.20 17.77 6.23
C ASP A 136 -6.23 17.36 4.76
N LEU A 137 -5.74 16.15 4.45
CA LEU A 137 -5.71 15.59 3.10
C LEU A 137 -6.99 14.80 2.77
N SER A 138 -8.04 14.84 3.60
CA SER A 138 -9.27 14.06 3.36
C SER A 138 -9.94 14.39 2.02
N SER A 139 -9.88 15.64 1.58
CA SER A 139 -10.36 16.05 0.25
C SER A 139 -9.49 15.50 -0.89
N LEU A 140 -8.18 15.38 -0.68
CA LEU A 140 -7.27 14.76 -1.64
C LEU A 140 -7.59 13.27 -1.80
N GLY A 141 -7.91 12.59 -0.69
CA GLY A 141 -8.36 11.20 -0.70
C GLY A 141 -9.62 10.99 -1.55
N SER A 142 -10.68 11.77 -1.30
CA SER A 142 -11.94 11.62 -2.04
C SER A 142 -11.78 11.91 -3.54
N VAL A 143 -11.06 12.97 -3.91
CA VAL A 143 -10.76 13.29 -5.31
C VAL A 143 -9.87 12.21 -5.95
N GLY A 144 -8.86 11.73 -5.23
CA GLY A 144 -7.94 10.70 -5.72
C GLY A 144 -8.65 9.39 -6.06
N TYR A 145 -9.58 8.93 -5.23
CA TYR A 145 -10.37 7.73 -5.56
C TYR A 145 -11.25 7.92 -6.81
N VAL A 146 -11.88 9.09 -6.98
CA VAL A 146 -12.67 9.39 -8.19
C VAL A 146 -11.79 9.41 -9.44
N LEU A 147 -10.63 10.06 -9.36
CA LEU A 147 -9.66 10.09 -10.47
C LEU A 147 -9.12 8.70 -10.80
N LEU A 148 -8.91 7.86 -9.80
CA LEU A 148 -8.47 6.48 -9.98
C LEU A 148 -9.52 5.64 -10.74
N PHE A 149 -10.80 5.78 -10.38
CA PHE A 149 -11.89 5.16 -11.15
C PHE A 149 -11.96 5.70 -12.59
N GLY A 150 -11.79 7.01 -12.77
CA GLY A 150 -11.72 7.61 -14.10
C GLY A 150 -10.58 7.02 -14.94
N ALA A 151 -9.38 6.95 -14.38
CA ALA A 151 -8.22 6.37 -15.05
C ALA A 151 -8.41 4.88 -15.36
N LEU A 152 -9.11 4.13 -14.50
CA LEU A 152 -9.46 2.74 -14.76
C LEU A 152 -10.39 2.61 -15.97
N LEU A 153 -11.46 3.43 -16.04
CA LEU A 153 -12.40 3.43 -17.17
C LEU A 153 -11.73 3.81 -18.49
N ILE A 154 -10.89 4.84 -18.47
CA ILE A 154 -10.12 5.26 -19.66
C ILE A 154 -9.12 4.15 -20.04
N GLY A 155 -8.50 3.49 -19.07
CA GLY A 155 -7.63 2.33 -19.28
C GLY A 155 -8.34 1.20 -20.01
N VAL A 156 -9.56 0.84 -19.57
CA VAL A 156 -10.39 -0.18 -20.22
C VAL A 156 -10.76 0.24 -21.65
N ALA A 157 -11.17 1.49 -21.86
CA ALA A 157 -11.46 2.01 -23.20
C ALA A 157 -10.22 1.95 -24.11
N ASN A 158 -9.04 2.27 -23.57
CA ASN A 158 -7.78 2.25 -24.32
C ASN A 158 -7.34 0.84 -24.75
N ILE A 159 -7.85 -0.22 -24.12
CA ILE A 159 -7.65 -1.60 -24.60
C ILE A 159 -8.27 -1.80 -25.98
N PHE A 160 -9.37 -1.11 -26.30
CA PHE A 160 -10.00 -1.20 -27.63
C PHE A 160 -9.35 -0.23 -28.62
N LEU A 161 -9.04 0.99 -28.17
CA LEU A 161 -8.48 2.04 -29.03
C LEU A 161 -7.00 1.85 -29.36
N HIS A 162 -6.25 1.13 -28.52
CA HIS A 162 -4.81 0.86 -28.69
C HIS A 162 -3.96 2.12 -28.90
N LEU A 163 -4.33 3.25 -28.30
CA LEU A 163 -3.62 4.51 -28.50
C LEU A 163 -2.40 4.62 -27.57
N PRO A 164 -1.17 4.64 -28.10
CA PRO A 164 0.05 4.62 -27.28
C PRO A 164 0.21 5.91 -26.47
N MET A 165 -0.19 7.05 -27.03
CA MET A 165 -0.15 8.35 -26.33
C MET A 165 -1.09 8.39 -25.12
N ILE A 166 -2.31 7.84 -25.27
CA ILE A 166 -3.27 7.75 -24.18
C ILE A 166 -2.73 6.85 -23.07
N ASN A 167 -2.09 5.72 -23.41
CA ASN A 167 -1.50 4.82 -22.41
C ASN A 167 -0.43 5.52 -21.56
N LEU A 168 0.42 6.34 -22.19
CA LEU A 168 1.43 7.13 -21.49
C LEU A 168 0.79 8.14 -20.54
N LEU A 169 -0.22 8.90 -21.02
CA LEU A 169 -0.94 9.88 -20.21
C LEU A 169 -1.64 9.24 -19.01
N ILE A 170 -2.29 8.09 -19.20
CA ILE A 170 -2.92 7.31 -18.14
C ILE A 170 -1.88 6.92 -17.08
N ASN A 171 -0.70 6.43 -17.49
CA ASN A 171 0.32 6.03 -16.53
C ASN A 171 0.82 7.21 -15.69
N TYR A 172 1.04 8.39 -16.28
CA TYR A 172 1.39 9.60 -15.52
C TYR A 172 0.26 10.05 -14.59
N ALA A 173 -0.98 10.03 -15.05
CA ALA A 173 -2.14 10.40 -14.25
C ALA A 173 -2.31 9.46 -13.04
N ILE A 174 -2.23 8.14 -13.26
CA ILE A 174 -2.31 7.15 -12.18
C ILE A 174 -1.14 7.34 -11.22
N LEU A 175 0.09 7.55 -11.70
CA LEU A 175 1.24 7.82 -10.83
C LEU A 175 1.00 9.04 -9.94
N ALA A 176 0.55 10.16 -10.50
CA ALA A 176 0.29 11.38 -9.73
C ALA A 176 -0.82 11.17 -8.68
N VAL A 177 -1.89 10.46 -9.04
CA VAL A 177 -2.98 10.10 -8.12
C VAL A 177 -2.46 9.23 -6.98
N PHE A 178 -1.68 8.18 -7.27
CA PHE A 178 -1.13 7.32 -6.22
C PHE A 178 -0.17 8.05 -5.30
N ILE A 179 0.69 8.93 -5.82
CA ILE A 179 1.56 9.78 -4.96
C ILE A 179 0.72 10.58 -3.96
N GLY A 180 -0.37 11.21 -4.42
CA GLY A 180 -1.29 11.96 -3.55
C GLY A 180 -2.04 11.07 -2.56
N LEU A 181 -2.53 9.91 -3.01
CA LEU A 181 -3.22 8.93 -2.15
C LEU A 181 -2.29 8.35 -1.09
N THR A 182 -1.02 8.12 -1.40
CA THR A 182 -0.01 7.66 -0.44
C THR A 182 0.19 8.67 0.68
N ALA A 183 0.30 9.95 0.38
CA ALA A 183 0.34 10.99 1.40
C ALA A 183 -0.91 10.99 2.30
N TYR A 184 -2.10 10.81 1.70
CA TYR A 184 -3.36 10.69 2.43
C TYR A 184 -3.41 9.44 3.32
N ASP A 185 -3.00 8.28 2.81
CA ASP A 185 -3.00 7.02 3.54
C ASP A 185 -2.01 7.04 4.72
N LEU A 186 -0.83 7.65 4.54
CA LEU A 186 0.13 7.88 5.64
C LEU A 186 -0.41 8.83 6.70
N GLN A 187 -1.14 9.87 6.29
CA GLN A 187 -1.84 10.74 7.25
C GLN A 187 -2.94 9.98 8.00
N LYS A 188 -3.69 9.12 7.31
CA LYS A 188 -4.72 8.27 7.89
C LYS A 188 -4.13 7.28 8.90
N VAL A 189 -2.98 6.66 8.60
CA VAL A 189 -2.21 5.84 9.54
C VAL A 189 -1.90 6.62 10.81
N ARG A 190 -1.28 7.80 10.69
CA ARG A 190 -0.94 8.65 11.84
C ARG A 190 -2.16 8.95 12.71
N ARG A 191 -3.29 9.34 12.11
CA ARG A 191 -4.53 9.66 12.82
C ARG A 191 -5.05 8.43 13.58
N SER A 192 -5.12 7.28 12.92
CA SER A 192 -5.66 6.08 13.53
C SER A 192 -4.75 5.48 14.58
N VAL A 193 -3.42 5.59 14.45
CA VAL A 193 -2.48 5.25 15.52
C VAL A 193 -2.69 6.13 16.74
N THR A 194 -2.87 7.44 16.54
CA THR A 194 -3.14 8.39 17.64
C THR A 194 -4.44 8.03 18.37
N GLU A 195 -5.49 7.70 17.62
CA GLU A 195 -6.78 7.28 18.19
C GLU A 195 -6.68 5.96 18.96
N LEU A 196 -5.97 4.96 18.42
CA LEU A 196 -5.77 3.68 19.08
C LEU A 196 -4.99 3.82 20.39
N VAL A 197 -3.97 4.66 20.42
CA VAL A 197 -3.17 4.91 21.63
C VAL A 197 -4.02 5.61 22.69
N ALA A 198 -4.85 6.59 22.29
CA ALA A 198 -5.78 7.24 23.21
C ALA A 198 -6.79 6.24 23.82
N ARG A 199 -7.38 5.38 22.99
CA ARG A 199 -8.28 4.30 23.45
C ARG A 199 -7.55 3.31 24.37
N ARG A 200 -6.27 3.01 24.10
CA ARG A 200 -5.44 2.12 24.91
C ARG A 200 -5.13 2.72 26.27
N SER A 201 -4.81 4.00 26.34
CA SER A 201 -4.55 4.69 27.61
C SER A 201 -5.77 4.79 28.50
N SER A 202 -6.99 4.73 27.93
CA SER A 202 -8.25 4.77 28.68
C SER A 202 -8.82 3.38 29.01
N ALA A 203 -8.17 2.30 28.59
CA ALA A 203 -8.63 0.93 28.86
C ALA A 203 -8.21 0.50 30.27
N TYR A 204 -9.18 0.29 31.16
CA TYR A 204 -8.94 -0.09 32.56
C TYR A 204 -9.08 -1.59 32.82
N ARG A 205 -9.89 -2.31 32.04
CA ARG A 205 -10.13 -3.74 32.22
C ARG A 205 -9.18 -4.56 31.35
N GLU A 206 -8.66 -5.65 31.90
CA GLU A 206 -7.77 -6.58 31.16
C GLU A 206 -8.43 -7.16 29.90
N SER A 207 -9.75 -7.43 29.96
CA SER A 207 -10.55 -7.85 28.80
C SER A 207 -10.52 -6.83 27.66
N ASP A 208 -10.59 -5.55 27.99
CA ASP A 208 -10.68 -4.45 27.02
C ASP A 208 -9.30 -4.20 26.39
N VAL A 209 -8.25 -4.36 27.20
CA VAL A 209 -6.85 -4.36 26.78
C VAL A 209 -6.60 -5.48 25.76
N ALA A 210 -7.02 -6.72 26.05
CA ALA A 210 -6.85 -7.84 25.11
C ALA A 210 -7.62 -7.64 23.79
N ALA A 211 -8.87 -7.17 23.86
CA ALA A 211 -9.68 -6.88 22.68
C ALA A 211 -9.08 -5.75 21.82
N LEU A 212 -8.54 -4.72 22.47
CA LEU A 212 -7.88 -3.62 21.77
C LEU A 212 -6.57 -4.08 21.13
N ASP A 213 -5.76 -4.91 21.79
CA ASP A 213 -4.54 -5.45 21.18
C ASP A 213 -4.83 -6.27 19.91
N ALA A 214 -5.92 -7.04 19.91
CA ALA A 214 -6.40 -7.74 18.71
C ALA A 214 -6.81 -6.76 17.61
N SER A 215 -7.49 -5.68 17.96
CA SER A 215 -7.90 -4.61 17.04
C SER A 215 -6.68 -3.89 16.46
N ILE A 216 -5.71 -3.50 17.30
CA ILE A 216 -4.46 -2.87 16.86
C ILE A 216 -3.74 -3.81 15.90
N ARG A 217 -3.66 -5.13 16.17
CA ARG A 217 -3.04 -6.11 15.24
C ARG A 217 -3.73 -6.13 13.88
N SER A 218 -5.06 -6.31 13.85
CA SER A 218 -5.82 -6.36 12.60
C SER A 218 -5.67 -5.06 11.80
N LEU A 219 -5.81 -3.92 12.49
CA LEU A 219 -5.70 -2.60 11.86
C LEU A 219 -4.28 -2.31 11.36
N SER A 220 -3.25 -2.78 12.07
CA SER A 220 -1.87 -2.64 11.60
C SER A 220 -1.64 -3.36 10.28
N ILE A 221 -2.17 -4.57 10.13
CA ILE A 221 -2.07 -5.35 8.88
C ILE A 221 -2.89 -4.66 7.77
N MET A 222 -4.05 -4.12 8.13
CA MET A 222 -4.91 -3.39 7.19
C MET A 222 -4.18 -2.16 6.60
N TYR A 223 -3.57 -1.36 7.45
CA TYR A 223 -2.76 -0.23 7.00
C TYR A 223 -1.51 -0.65 6.26
N ALA A 224 -0.85 -1.72 6.68
CA ALA A 224 0.33 -2.25 6.00
C ALA A 224 0.01 -2.66 4.57
N LEU A 225 -1.12 -3.34 4.34
CA LEU A 225 -1.56 -3.69 2.99
C LEU A 225 -1.95 -2.44 2.19
N SER A 226 -2.63 -1.43 2.76
CA SER A 226 -2.93 -0.17 2.04
C SER A 226 -1.64 0.51 1.53
N LEU A 227 -0.66 0.68 2.42
CA LEU A 227 0.63 1.28 2.05
C LEU A 227 1.43 0.41 1.06
N TYR A 228 1.31 -0.91 1.16
CA TYR A 228 1.91 -1.85 0.21
C TYR A 228 1.27 -1.72 -1.18
N LEU A 229 -0.06 -1.62 -1.26
CA LEU A 229 -0.78 -1.43 -2.53
C LEU A 229 -0.35 -0.14 -3.21
N ASP A 230 -0.25 0.95 -2.45
CA ASP A 230 0.25 2.23 -2.93
C ASP A 230 1.67 2.12 -3.48
N PHE A 231 2.58 1.52 -2.72
CA PHE A 231 3.97 1.32 -3.13
C PHE A 231 4.09 0.50 -4.42
N VAL A 232 3.38 -0.63 -4.49
CA VAL A 232 3.36 -1.52 -5.66
C VAL A 232 2.81 -0.79 -6.89
N ASN A 233 1.76 0.00 -6.72
CA ASN A 233 1.18 0.77 -7.83
C ASN A 233 2.14 1.86 -8.32
N ILE A 234 2.75 2.64 -7.41
CA ILE A 234 3.79 3.61 -7.78
C ILE A 234 4.91 2.91 -8.55
N PHE A 235 5.38 1.77 -8.07
CA PHE A 235 6.43 0.99 -8.71
C PHE A 235 6.11 0.56 -10.15
N ILE A 236 4.94 -0.03 -10.38
CA ILE A 236 4.55 -0.44 -11.74
C ILE A 236 4.45 0.77 -12.67
N ARG A 237 3.91 1.91 -12.19
CA ARG A 237 3.77 3.10 -13.03
C ARG A 237 5.10 3.73 -13.38
N ILE A 238 6.00 3.83 -12.40
CA ILE A 238 7.37 4.31 -12.63
C ILE A 238 8.08 3.39 -13.62
N LEU A 239 8.07 2.07 -13.36
CA LEU A 239 8.70 1.12 -14.27
C LEU A 239 8.10 1.19 -15.68
N SER A 240 6.79 1.40 -15.81
CA SER A 240 6.15 1.55 -17.13
C SER A 240 6.53 2.84 -17.86
N ILE A 241 6.91 3.89 -17.13
CA ILE A 241 7.28 5.20 -17.69
C ILE A 241 8.78 5.26 -18.00
N THR A 242 9.61 4.82 -17.07
CA THR A 242 11.07 4.94 -17.15
C THR A 242 11.76 3.67 -17.63
N GLY A 243 11.03 2.56 -17.74
CA GLY A 243 11.61 1.27 -18.07
C GLY A 243 11.95 1.17 -19.54
N ASP A 244 13.21 0.83 -19.81
CA ASP A 244 13.65 0.42 -21.13
C ASP A 244 12.98 -0.90 -21.46
N ARG A 245 12.03 -0.85 -22.40
CA ARG A 245 11.40 -2.04 -22.93
C ARG A 245 12.47 -2.80 -23.71
N ARG A 246 12.73 -4.06 -23.34
CA ARG A 246 13.59 -4.94 -24.16
C ARG A 246 12.98 -4.99 -25.55
N SER A 247 13.64 -4.39 -26.54
CA SER A 247 13.25 -4.58 -27.94
C SER A 247 13.54 -6.03 -28.27
N SER A 248 12.51 -6.81 -28.61
CA SER A 248 12.73 -8.13 -29.19
C SER A 248 13.40 -7.93 -30.56
N ASN A 249 14.71 -8.12 -30.61
CA ASN A 249 15.38 -8.57 -31.84
C ASN A 249 15.28 -10.09 -31.89
#